data_AF-W5SUV8-F1
#
_entry.id   AF-W5SUV8-F1
#
_cell.length_a   1.000
_cell.length_b   1.000
_cell.length_c   1.000
_cell.angle_alpha   90.00
_cell.angle_beta   90.00
_cell.angle_gamma   90.00
#
_symmetry.space_group_name_H-M   'P 1'
#
loop_
_entity.id
_entity.type
_entity.pdbx_description
1 polymer ?
#
loop_
_entity_poly.entity_id
_entity_poly.type
_entity_poly.pdbx_seq_one_letter_code
_entity_poly.pdbx_strand_id
1 'polypeptide(L)'
;MIGVLDIDGDLYNPDLNGTFRIVHGLISTEYLKLSRQYGKSRILELIDVPVIIKNNSVIIENKFNLDYYSDVNVAARLNLNFLSDSIVDYYKIDIGVSGSSGVPIKFDKVTINFVGHVSGDFFVEGNAEEIMFRGDLNVSNAWVYLLENSIVDFLIDPYRRSKGVGTSDASSKSLDIVTDIKINFDSNVAFHWPDNKISFLNAIIARGNELEVKSDTKTDDFILKGDLNIAGGSFNYHNKQFVFRGVSYISFNENKSKFDPWVKAEATNVIKDGNENLLVTMSIDGPLSLWNLSFSSYPVRTEQEIKYLLTSSIIGGDHGLQSAGTNTAEMALGLASDILVDLIIQPIEDYIRSVLKLDLLSIKTDILRNAIGILGSPTTFAGVLDKTSVKVGKYIIDGVFAKAGFGFLKEDLTPFSQNLNFSINFGLELDSPFFFVDYIFDYNFMKHGHGIGNQISIFWKFKY
;
A
#
# COMPACT_ATOMS: atom_id res chain seq x y z
N MET A 1 -29.84 -11.74 -25.55
CA MET A 1 -29.58 -13.17 -25.82
C MET A 1 -30.67 -13.69 -26.72
N ILE A 2 -30.36 -14.65 -27.58
CA ILE A 2 -31.33 -15.36 -28.42
C ILE A 2 -31.07 -16.86 -28.24
N GLY A 3 -32.09 -17.66 -28.00
CA GLY A 3 -31.92 -19.07 -27.71
C GLY A 3 -33.21 -19.79 -27.36
N VAL A 4 -33.07 -21.08 -27.04
CA VAL A 4 -34.15 -21.96 -26.60
C VAL A 4 -33.74 -22.56 -25.26
N LEU A 5 -34.70 -22.63 -24.33
CA LEU A 5 -34.59 -23.29 -23.04
C LEU A 5 -35.78 -24.22 -22.91
N ASP A 6 -35.47 -25.49 -22.70
CA ASP A 6 -36.38 -26.55 -22.36
C ASP A 6 -36.25 -26.84 -20.86
N ILE A 7 -37.40 -27.08 -20.23
CA ILE A 7 -37.50 -27.44 -18.82
C ILE A 7 -38.19 -28.80 -18.77
N ASP A 8 -37.44 -29.82 -18.38
CA ASP A 8 -37.93 -31.16 -18.14
C ASP A 8 -37.94 -31.45 -16.63
N GLY A 9 -38.44 -32.61 -16.20
CA GLY A 9 -38.45 -33.03 -14.78
C GLY A 9 -39.74 -32.69 -14.03
N ASP A 10 -39.69 -32.73 -12.69
CA ASP A 10 -40.83 -32.44 -11.82
C ASP A 10 -40.61 -31.18 -10.97
N LEU A 11 -41.63 -30.76 -10.22
CA LEU A 11 -41.63 -29.54 -9.41
C LEU A 11 -40.47 -29.49 -8.37
N TYR A 12 -39.95 -30.66 -7.99
CA TYR A 12 -38.93 -30.80 -6.95
C TYR A 12 -37.54 -31.09 -7.54
N ASN A 13 -37.45 -31.51 -8.80
CA ASN A 13 -36.21 -31.75 -9.51
C ASN A 13 -36.35 -31.33 -11.00
N PRO A 14 -36.42 -30.01 -11.26
CA PRO A 14 -36.44 -29.50 -12.64
C PRO A 14 -35.09 -29.73 -13.31
N ASP A 15 -35.10 -30.05 -14.61
CA ASP A 15 -33.92 -30.18 -15.43
C ASP A 15 -33.93 -29.17 -16.58
N LEU A 16 -33.01 -28.21 -16.51
CA LEU A 16 -32.84 -27.14 -17.47
C LEU A 16 -31.86 -27.57 -18.56
N ASN A 17 -32.31 -27.54 -19.82
CA ASN A 17 -31.52 -27.82 -21.00
C ASN A 17 -31.77 -26.75 -22.06
N GLY A 18 -30.74 -26.27 -22.75
CA GLY A 18 -30.94 -25.20 -23.71
C GLY A 18 -29.66 -24.68 -24.33
N THR A 19 -29.83 -23.85 -25.35
CA THR A 19 -28.71 -23.16 -25.99
C THR A 19 -29.10 -21.73 -26.25
N PHE A 20 -28.28 -20.80 -25.78
CA PHE A 20 -28.40 -19.39 -26.02
C PHE A 20 -27.15 -18.86 -26.72
N ARG A 21 -27.32 -17.72 -27.40
CA ARG A 21 -26.23 -16.90 -27.90
C ARG A 21 -26.33 -15.51 -27.29
N ILE A 22 -25.24 -15.06 -26.69
CA ILE A 22 -25.04 -13.66 -26.33
C ILE A 22 -24.67 -12.93 -27.62
N VAL A 23 -25.67 -12.34 -28.27
CA VAL A 23 -25.51 -11.56 -29.51
C VAL A 23 -24.56 -10.38 -29.29
N HIS A 24 -24.74 -9.69 -28.16
CA HIS A 24 -23.87 -8.61 -27.72
C HIS A 24 -23.98 -8.47 -26.20
N GLY A 25 -22.86 -8.43 -25.51
CA GLY A 25 -22.77 -8.23 -24.06
C GLY A 25 -21.50 -7.48 -23.70
N LEU A 26 -21.52 -6.75 -22.59
CA LEU A 26 -20.39 -5.95 -22.13
C LEU A 26 -20.12 -6.30 -20.68
N ILE A 27 -18.89 -6.74 -20.38
CA ILE A 27 -18.41 -6.89 -19.01
C ILE A 27 -17.48 -5.70 -18.72
N SER A 28 -17.85 -4.90 -17.72
CA SER A 28 -17.02 -3.80 -17.24
C SER A 28 -16.80 -3.92 -15.74
N THR A 29 -15.55 -3.89 -15.31
CA THR A 29 -15.19 -3.66 -13.90
C THR A 29 -14.75 -2.21 -13.72
N GLU A 30 -14.78 -1.67 -12.50
CA GLU A 30 -14.24 -0.32 -12.24
C GLU A 30 -12.76 -0.20 -12.65
N TYR A 31 -11.99 -1.28 -12.49
CA TYR A 31 -10.60 -1.35 -12.94
C TYR A 31 -10.46 -1.21 -14.47
N LEU A 32 -11.28 -1.95 -15.23
CA LEU A 32 -11.33 -1.88 -16.70
C LEU A 32 -11.77 -0.50 -17.22
N LYS A 33 -12.55 0.26 -16.42
CA LYS A 33 -12.91 1.65 -16.71
C LYS A 33 -11.76 2.64 -16.45
N LEU A 34 -10.90 2.34 -15.47
CA LEU A 34 -9.78 3.19 -15.05
C LEU A 34 -8.49 2.95 -15.86
N SER A 35 -8.30 1.79 -16.48
CA SER A 35 -7.14 1.46 -17.33
C SER A 35 -7.18 2.11 -18.73
N ARG A 36 -7.54 3.40 -18.80
CA ARG A 36 -7.53 4.19 -20.04
C ARG A 36 -6.10 4.60 -20.40
N GLN A 37 -5.29 3.67 -20.90
CA GLN A 37 -4.13 4.05 -21.72
C GLN A 37 -4.58 4.12 -23.18
N TYR A 38 -4.37 5.25 -23.83
CA TYR A 38 -4.66 5.49 -25.26
C TYR A 38 -6.14 5.56 -25.70
N GLY A 39 -7.05 5.98 -24.82
CA GLY A 39 -8.40 6.43 -25.25
C GLY A 39 -9.37 5.33 -25.66
N LYS A 40 -9.07 4.05 -25.43
CA LYS A 40 -10.03 2.95 -25.54
C LYS A 40 -10.34 2.38 -24.16
N SER A 41 -11.62 2.23 -23.84
CA SER A 41 -12.07 1.54 -22.62
C SER A 41 -11.77 0.05 -22.78
N ARG A 42 -11.14 -0.60 -21.80
CA ARG A 42 -10.95 -2.07 -21.81
C ARG A 42 -12.27 -2.77 -21.43
N ILE A 43 -13.33 -2.57 -22.20
CA ILE A 43 -14.58 -3.31 -22.00
C ILE A 43 -14.38 -4.69 -22.59
N LEU A 44 -14.67 -5.73 -21.81
CA LEU A 44 -14.70 -7.10 -22.32
C LEU A 44 -16.00 -7.28 -23.09
N GLU A 45 -15.93 -7.25 -24.42
CA GLU A 45 -17.08 -7.46 -25.29
C GLU A 45 -17.33 -8.97 -25.48
N LEU A 46 -18.56 -9.38 -25.22
CA LEU A 46 -19.09 -10.70 -25.55
C LEU A 46 -19.84 -10.54 -26.87
N ILE A 47 -19.23 -10.96 -27.97
CA ILE A 47 -19.87 -10.96 -29.30
C ILE A 47 -20.04 -12.40 -29.73
N ASP A 48 -21.29 -12.77 -29.99
CA ASP A 48 -21.68 -14.10 -30.48
C ASP A 48 -21.20 -15.27 -29.61
N VAL A 49 -21.26 -15.10 -28.29
CA VAL A 49 -20.77 -16.09 -27.33
C VAL A 49 -21.85 -17.15 -27.08
N PRO A 50 -21.57 -18.45 -27.30
CA PRO A 50 -22.51 -19.52 -26.99
C PRO A 50 -22.62 -19.70 -25.47
N VAL A 51 -23.84 -19.89 -25.01
CA VAL A 51 -24.17 -20.29 -23.64
C VAL A 51 -24.94 -21.59 -23.74
N ILE A 52 -24.38 -22.66 -23.21
CA ILE A 52 -24.98 -24.00 -23.25
C ILE A 52 -25.52 -24.30 -21.87
N ILE A 53 -26.80 -24.60 -21.76
CA ILE A 53 -27.40 -25.12 -20.55
C ILE A 53 -27.60 -26.62 -20.75
N LYS A 54 -27.00 -27.43 -19.90
CA LYS A 54 -27.14 -28.89 -19.95
C LYS A 54 -27.20 -29.43 -18.54
N ASN A 55 -28.25 -30.19 -18.23
CA ASN A 55 -28.41 -30.83 -16.94
C ASN A 55 -28.24 -29.84 -15.77
N ASN A 56 -28.99 -28.72 -15.78
CA ASN A 56 -28.85 -27.62 -14.81
C ASN A 56 -27.47 -26.93 -14.74
N SER A 57 -26.59 -27.21 -15.70
CA SER A 57 -25.25 -26.60 -15.79
C SER A 57 -25.23 -25.59 -16.93
N VAL A 58 -25.05 -24.31 -16.61
CA VAL A 58 -24.84 -23.21 -17.54
C VAL A 58 -23.34 -23.10 -17.84
N ILE A 59 -22.96 -23.32 -19.09
CA ILE A 59 -21.58 -23.32 -19.56
C ILE A 59 -21.41 -22.14 -20.51
N ILE A 60 -20.43 -21.28 -20.21
CA ILE A 60 -20.02 -20.14 -21.02
C ILE A 60 -18.53 -20.27 -21.26
N GLU A 61 -18.13 -20.41 -22.51
CA GLU A 61 -16.73 -20.42 -22.92
C GLU A 61 -16.51 -19.27 -23.90
N ASN A 62 -15.57 -18.39 -23.57
CA ASN A 62 -15.23 -17.29 -24.45
C ASN A 62 -13.74 -16.98 -24.45
N LYS A 63 -13.27 -16.55 -25.61
CA LYS A 63 -11.92 -16.05 -25.81
C LYS A 63 -11.96 -14.54 -25.88
N PHE A 64 -11.31 -13.89 -24.92
CA PHE A 64 -11.19 -12.44 -24.88
C PHE A 64 -9.84 -11.99 -25.43
N ASN A 65 -9.86 -10.99 -26.31
CA ASN A 65 -8.65 -10.29 -26.72
C ASN A 65 -8.48 -9.09 -25.79
N LEU A 66 -7.55 -9.19 -24.84
CA LEU A 66 -7.35 -8.17 -23.81
C LEU A 66 -6.37 -7.06 -24.24
N ASP A 67 -5.51 -7.33 -25.23
CA ASP A 67 -4.59 -6.40 -25.87
C ASP A 67 -4.15 -6.97 -27.25
N TYR A 68 -3.57 -6.13 -28.13
CA TYR A 68 -3.16 -6.44 -29.52
C TYR A 68 -2.30 -7.71 -29.70
N TYR A 69 -1.72 -8.24 -28.62
CA TYR A 69 -0.76 -9.36 -28.63
C TYR A 69 -1.12 -10.51 -27.67
N SER A 70 -2.26 -10.45 -26.96
CA SER A 70 -2.58 -11.47 -25.96
C SER A 70 -4.05 -11.84 -25.93
N ASP A 71 -4.30 -13.11 -26.20
CA ASP A 71 -5.61 -13.72 -26.04
C ASP A 71 -5.69 -14.44 -24.69
N VAL A 72 -6.85 -14.34 -24.03
CA VAL A 72 -7.16 -15.06 -22.80
C VAL A 72 -8.43 -15.86 -23.00
N ASN A 73 -8.35 -17.15 -22.69
CA ASN A 73 -9.51 -18.03 -22.72
C ASN A 73 -10.10 -18.07 -21.31
N VAL A 74 -11.38 -17.71 -21.20
CA VAL A 74 -12.13 -17.80 -19.96
C VAL A 74 -13.26 -18.79 -20.19
N ALA A 75 -13.27 -19.84 -19.38
CA ALA A 75 -14.36 -20.79 -19.27
C ALA A 75 -15.03 -20.58 -17.92
N ALA A 76 -16.35 -20.43 -17.92
CA ALA A 76 -17.15 -20.35 -16.71
C ALA A 76 -18.28 -21.37 -16.81
N ARG A 77 -18.42 -22.20 -15.78
CA ARG A 77 -19.50 -23.17 -15.64
C ARG A 77 -20.23 -22.90 -14.34
N LEU A 78 -21.51 -22.61 -14.40
CA LEU A 78 -22.40 -22.49 -13.25
C LEU A 78 -23.28 -23.76 -13.19
N ASN A 79 -23.14 -24.54 -12.14
CA ASN A 79 -23.98 -25.68 -11.83
C ASN A 79 -24.99 -25.24 -10.76
N LEU A 80 -26.29 -25.47 -11.02
CA LEU A 80 -27.37 -25.15 -10.09
C LEU A 80 -28.00 -26.45 -9.58
N ASN A 81 -28.22 -26.55 -8.28
CA ASN A 81 -29.01 -27.59 -7.66
C ASN A 81 -30.26 -26.97 -7.03
N PHE A 82 -31.42 -27.52 -7.36
CA PHE A 82 -32.72 -26.96 -6.99
C PHE A 82 -33.39 -27.82 -5.91
N LEU A 83 -33.94 -27.20 -4.86
CA LEU A 83 -34.87 -27.83 -3.92
C LEU A 83 -36.30 -27.89 -4.48
N SER A 84 -36.63 -26.91 -5.32
CA SER A 84 -37.89 -26.80 -6.06
C SER A 84 -37.69 -25.95 -7.31
N ASP A 85 -38.72 -25.87 -8.14
CA ASP A 85 -38.85 -25.01 -9.32
C ASP A 85 -38.37 -23.54 -9.19
N SER A 86 -38.24 -23.02 -7.97
CA SER A 86 -37.94 -21.63 -7.68
C SER A 86 -36.87 -21.42 -6.61
N ILE A 87 -36.40 -22.48 -5.94
CA ILE A 87 -35.44 -22.40 -4.84
C ILE A 87 -34.17 -23.18 -5.19
N VAL A 88 -33.07 -22.46 -5.39
CA VAL A 88 -31.73 -23.04 -5.50
C VAL A 88 -31.26 -23.44 -4.10
N ASP A 89 -31.01 -24.73 -3.87
CA ASP A 89 -30.39 -25.21 -2.63
C ASP A 89 -28.94 -24.77 -2.57
N TYR A 90 -28.27 -24.99 -3.70
CA TYR A 90 -26.84 -24.99 -3.80
C TYR A 90 -26.44 -24.59 -5.20
N TYR A 91 -25.43 -23.75 -5.31
CA TYR A 91 -24.83 -23.40 -6.58
C TYR A 91 -23.33 -23.62 -6.52
N LYS A 92 -22.75 -23.93 -7.68
CA LYS A 92 -21.31 -24.05 -7.86
C LYS A 92 -20.89 -23.41 -9.18
N ILE A 93 -20.08 -22.38 -9.09
CA ILE A 93 -19.48 -21.68 -10.23
C ILE A 93 -18.02 -22.15 -10.31
N ASP A 94 -17.67 -22.84 -11.39
CA ASP A 94 -16.31 -23.17 -11.77
C ASP A 94 -15.84 -22.15 -12.81
N ILE A 95 -14.76 -21.42 -12.56
CA ILE A 95 -14.17 -20.43 -13.47
C ILE A 95 -12.74 -20.84 -13.77
N GLY A 96 -12.48 -21.27 -14.99
CA GLY A 96 -11.15 -21.56 -15.50
C GLY A 96 -10.65 -20.43 -16.39
N VAL A 97 -9.49 -19.87 -16.05
CA VAL A 97 -8.81 -18.87 -16.88
C VAL A 97 -7.51 -19.47 -17.39
N SER A 98 -7.41 -19.63 -18.70
CA SER A 98 -6.23 -20.18 -19.37
C SER A 98 -5.65 -19.23 -20.42
N GLY A 99 -4.33 -19.31 -20.63
CA GLY A 99 -3.58 -18.40 -21.49
C GLY A 99 -2.45 -17.70 -20.74
N SER A 100 -1.48 -17.16 -21.47
CA SER A 100 -0.22 -16.65 -20.90
C SER A 100 -0.33 -15.30 -20.21
N SER A 101 -1.41 -14.55 -20.43
CA SER A 101 -1.56 -13.18 -19.91
C SER A 101 -2.53 -13.04 -18.74
N GLY A 102 -3.37 -14.04 -18.47
CA GLY A 102 -4.39 -13.98 -17.41
C GLY A 102 -5.42 -12.85 -17.56
N VAL A 103 -6.45 -12.84 -16.72
CA VAL A 103 -7.44 -11.76 -16.65
C VAL A 103 -6.92 -10.67 -15.72
N PRO A 104 -6.97 -9.38 -16.12
CA PRO A 104 -6.60 -8.29 -15.22
C PRO A 104 -7.59 -8.18 -14.06
N ILE A 105 -7.06 -8.17 -12.83
CA ILE A 105 -7.83 -8.01 -11.61
C ILE A 105 -7.25 -6.91 -10.72
N LYS A 106 -8.14 -6.28 -9.96
CA LYS A 106 -7.83 -5.47 -8.79
C LYS A 106 -8.60 -6.05 -7.63
N PHE A 107 -7.88 -6.51 -6.62
CA PHE A 107 -8.43 -7.02 -5.39
C PHE A 107 -8.00 -6.11 -4.25
N ASP A 108 -8.97 -5.47 -3.61
CA ASP A 108 -8.74 -4.45 -2.58
C ASP A 108 -9.64 -4.61 -1.35
N LYS A 109 -9.99 -5.85 -1.01
CA LYS A 109 -11.00 -6.18 0.00
C LYS A 109 -10.47 -6.92 1.23
N VAL A 110 -9.24 -7.43 1.21
CA VAL A 110 -8.61 -8.16 2.32
C VAL A 110 -7.27 -7.54 2.69
N THR A 111 -6.61 -8.00 3.75
CA THR A 111 -5.32 -7.45 4.24
C THR A 111 -4.21 -7.34 3.17
N ILE A 112 -4.30 -8.09 2.07
CA ILE A 112 -3.44 -7.98 0.89
C ILE A 112 -4.21 -7.33 -0.27
N ASN A 113 -3.63 -6.27 -0.82
CA ASN A 113 -4.02 -5.74 -2.12
C ASN A 113 -3.24 -6.42 -3.23
N PHE A 114 -3.94 -6.67 -4.32
CA PHE A 114 -3.35 -7.21 -5.53
C PHE A 114 -3.87 -6.46 -6.74
N VAL A 115 -2.96 -5.93 -7.56
CA VAL A 115 -3.29 -5.37 -8.88
C VAL A 115 -2.40 -6.02 -9.91
N GLY A 116 -2.97 -6.80 -10.82
CA GLY A 116 -2.20 -7.54 -11.81
C GLY A 116 -3.08 -8.48 -12.62
N HIS A 117 -2.49 -9.57 -13.10
CA HIS A 117 -3.20 -10.57 -13.91
C HIS A 117 -3.29 -11.90 -13.18
N VAL A 118 -4.44 -12.57 -13.29
CA VAL A 118 -4.69 -13.88 -12.69
C VAL A 118 -5.14 -14.88 -13.75
N SER A 119 -4.62 -16.10 -13.64
CA SER A 119 -5.03 -17.28 -14.39
C SER A 119 -5.17 -18.47 -13.43
N GLY A 120 -5.71 -19.59 -13.89
CA GLY A 120 -5.96 -20.77 -13.05
C GLY A 120 -7.44 -20.99 -12.81
N ASP A 121 -7.73 -21.81 -11.80
CA ASP A 121 -9.08 -22.30 -11.51
C ASP A 121 -9.60 -21.65 -10.24
N PHE A 122 -10.80 -21.08 -10.33
CA PHE A 122 -11.50 -20.44 -9.24
C PHE A 122 -12.90 -21.01 -9.10
N PHE A 123 -13.33 -21.26 -7.88
CA PHE A 123 -14.58 -21.91 -7.55
C PHE A 123 -15.35 -21.04 -6.57
N VAL A 124 -16.63 -20.83 -6.84
CA VAL A 124 -17.56 -20.23 -5.90
C VAL A 124 -18.68 -21.22 -5.67
N GLU A 125 -18.82 -21.71 -4.45
CA GLU A 125 -19.92 -22.60 -4.10
C GLU A 125 -20.66 -22.10 -2.88
N GLY A 126 -21.95 -22.34 -2.80
CA GLY A 126 -22.71 -21.80 -1.68
C GLY A 126 -24.19 -22.08 -1.72
N ASN A 127 -24.87 -21.63 -0.67
CA ASN A 127 -26.30 -21.71 -0.45
C ASN A 127 -26.80 -20.42 0.21
N ALA A 128 -27.99 -20.46 0.82
CA ALA A 128 -28.58 -19.32 1.51
C ALA A 128 -27.86 -18.91 2.81
N GLU A 129 -27.00 -19.76 3.36
CA GLU A 129 -26.32 -19.56 4.65
C GLU A 129 -24.81 -19.36 4.51
N GLU A 130 -24.17 -19.97 3.50
CA GLU A 130 -22.72 -19.97 3.31
C GLU A 130 -22.33 -19.74 1.84
N ILE A 131 -21.27 -18.96 1.61
CA ILE A 131 -20.54 -18.86 0.35
C ILE A 131 -19.09 -19.26 0.59
N MET A 132 -18.54 -20.08 -0.29
CA MET A 132 -17.18 -20.53 -0.24
C MET A 132 -16.44 -20.21 -1.54
N PHE A 133 -15.30 -19.53 -1.39
CA PHE A 133 -14.38 -19.20 -2.46
C PHE A 133 -13.17 -20.13 -2.38
N ARG A 134 -12.93 -20.90 -3.44
CA ARG A 134 -11.75 -21.77 -3.54
C ARG A 134 -10.98 -21.50 -4.82
N GLY A 135 -9.69 -21.76 -4.85
CA GLY A 135 -8.98 -21.71 -6.12
C GLY A 135 -7.48 -21.91 -6.03
N ASP A 136 -6.91 -22.24 -7.18
CA ASP A 136 -5.48 -22.24 -7.44
C ASP A 136 -5.20 -21.21 -8.52
N LEU A 137 -4.64 -20.07 -8.08
CA LEU A 137 -4.52 -18.86 -8.86
C LEU A 137 -3.05 -18.58 -9.20
N ASN A 138 -2.73 -18.56 -10.47
CA ASN A 138 -1.45 -18.10 -10.99
C ASN A 138 -1.50 -16.60 -11.23
N VAL A 139 -0.62 -15.89 -10.52
CA VAL A 139 -0.52 -14.43 -10.49
C VAL A 139 0.69 -13.98 -11.30
N SER A 140 0.50 -13.02 -12.20
CA SER A 140 1.59 -12.43 -12.99
C SER A 140 1.40 -10.92 -13.21
N ASN A 141 2.49 -10.22 -13.55
CA ASN A 141 2.54 -8.80 -13.86
C ASN A 141 1.77 -7.96 -12.85
N ALA A 142 2.21 -8.05 -11.59
CA ALA A 142 1.41 -7.62 -10.48
C ALA A 142 2.15 -6.87 -9.40
N TRP A 143 1.42 -5.98 -8.75
CA TRP A 143 1.85 -5.26 -7.56
C TRP A 143 1.05 -5.76 -6.36
N VAL A 144 1.78 -6.19 -5.34
CA VAL A 144 1.26 -6.71 -4.07
C VAL A 144 1.67 -5.74 -2.98
N TYR A 145 0.73 -5.34 -2.13
CA TYR A 145 1.01 -4.47 -0.99
C TYR A 145 -0.03 -4.68 0.10
N LEU A 146 0.28 -4.27 1.33
CA LEU A 146 -0.55 -4.56 2.50
C LEU A 146 -1.53 -3.39 2.75
N LEU A 147 -2.82 -3.71 2.85
CA LEU A 147 -3.91 -2.73 3.00
C LEU A 147 -3.79 -1.95 4.33
N GLU A 148 -3.43 -2.64 5.39
CA GLU A 148 -3.26 -2.06 6.73
C GLU A 148 -2.05 -1.13 6.83
N ASN A 149 -1.14 -1.19 5.86
CA ASN A 149 0.10 -0.43 5.88
C ASN A 149 0.11 0.74 4.89
N SER A 150 -0.93 0.94 4.07
CA SER A 150 -0.95 2.06 3.11
C SER A 150 -0.94 3.41 3.80
N ILE A 151 0.25 3.99 3.94
CA ILE A 151 0.43 5.29 4.60
C ILE A 151 -0.27 6.37 3.78
N VAL A 152 -0.28 6.26 2.45
CA VAL A 152 -1.01 7.20 1.60
C VAL A 152 -2.51 7.16 1.85
N ASP A 153 -3.11 5.97 2.00
CA ASP A 153 -4.54 5.88 2.30
C ASP A 153 -4.87 6.40 3.70
N PHE A 154 -4.01 6.14 4.70
CA PHE A 154 -4.17 6.71 6.05
C PHE A 154 -4.07 8.24 6.06
N LEU A 155 -3.18 8.82 5.25
CA LEU A 155 -3.02 10.28 5.17
C LEU A 155 -4.15 10.97 4.39
N ILE A 156 -4.67 10.31 3.36
CA ILE A 156 -5.80 10.84 2.55
C ILE A 156 -7.12 10.68 3.30
N ASP A 157 -7.29 9.56 4.01
CA ASP A 157 -8.50 9.26 4.76
C ASP A 157 -8.14 8.53 6.08
N PRO A 158 -7.81 9.27 7.15
CA PRO A 158 -7.44 8.68 8.45
C PRO A 158 -8.60 7.95 9.14
N TYR A 159 -9.83 8.11 8.64
CA TYR A 159 -11.02 7.42 9.12
C TYR A 159 -11.35 6.18 8.30
N ARG A 160 -10.62 5.94 7.21
CA ARG A 160 -10.60 4.68 6.47
C ARG A 160 -9.85 3.64 7.29
N ARG A 161 -10.39 3.32 8.48
CA ARG A 161 -10.18 1.99 9.04
C ARG A 161 -10.49 1.03 7.91
N SER A 162 -9.62 0.05 7.68
CA SER A 162 -10.06 -1.17 7.02
C SER A 162 -11.41 -1.48 7.65
N LYS A 163 -12.41 -1.82 6.85
CA LYS A 163 -13.53 -2.57 7.42
C LYS A 163 -12.90 -3.87 7.91
N GLY A 164 -12.22 -3.86 9.06
CA GLY A 164 -12.11 -5.02 9.91
C GLY A 164 -13.53 -5.51 9.97
N VAL A 165 -13.72 -6.75 9.49
CA VAL A 165 -14.99 -7.43 9.33
C VAL A 165 -15.92 -6.90 10.42
N GLY A 166 -16.77 -5.96 10.03
CA GLY A 166 -17.51 -5.18 11.01
C GLY A 166 -18.33 -6.20 11.77
N THR A 167 -18.25 -6.19 13.09
CA THR A 167 -19.25 -6.79 13.96
C THR A 167 -20.59 -6.20 13.53
N SER A 168 -21.25 -6.88 12.60
CA SER A 168 -22.57 -6.52 12.13
C SER A 168 -23.51 -6.72 13.30
N ASP A 169 -24.31 -5.68 13.56
CA ASP A 169 -25.41 -5.72 14.52
C ASP A 169 -26.16 -7.06 14.43
N ALA A 170 -26.39 -7.67 15.61
CA ALA A 170 -26.90 -9.02 15.82
C ALA A 170 -28.37 -9.24 15.39
N SER A 171 -28.82 -8.73 14.24
CA SER A 171 -30.20 -8.95 13.76
C SER A 171 -30.39 -9.18 12.26
N SER A 172 -29.34 -9.17 11.43
CA SER A 172 -29.39 -9.79 10.10
C SER A 172 -28.56 -11.07 10.15
N LYS A 173 -29.12 -12.24 9.78
CA LYS A 173 -28.31 -13.44 9.48
C LYS A 173 -27.26 -13.01 8.45
N SER A 174 -26.02 -12.80 8.90
CA SER A 174 -24.90 -12.52 8.03
C SER A 174 -24.58 -13.81 7.28
N LEU A 175 -24.46 -13.72 5.97
CA LEU A 175 -24.02 -14.81 5.13
C LEU A 175 -22.60 -15.22 5.54
N ASP A 176 -22.40 -16.50 5.87
CA ASP A 176 -21.08 -17.03 6.22
C ASP A 176 -20.21 -17.08 4.95
N ILE A 177 -18.96 -16.63 5.03
CA ILE A 177 -18.03 -16.60 3.92
C ILE A 177 -16.77 -17.38 4.31
N VAL A 178 -16.46 -18.41 3.52
CA VAL A 178 -15.25 -19.22 3.63
C VAL A 178 -14.36 -18.94 2.42
N THR A 179 -13.07 -18.74 2.65
CA THR A 179 -12.06 -18.57 1.58
C THR A 179 -10.96 -19.62 1.78
N ASP A 180 -10.57 -20.29 0.70
CA ASP A 180 -9.42 -21.20 0.64
C ASP A 180 -8.75 -21.07 -0.74
N ILE A 181 -7.83 -20.12 -0.84
CA ILE A 181 -7.18 -19.76 -2.09
C ILE A 181 -5.68 -20.02 -1.98
N LYS A 182 -5.14 -20.70 -2.98
CA LYS A 182 -3.70 -20.81 -3.21
C LYS A 182 -3.30 -19.84 -4.31
N ILE A 183 -2.26 -19.06 -4.04
CA ILE A 183 -1.72 -18.07 -4.96
C ILE A 183 -0.31 -18.48 -5.34
N ASN A 184 -0.14 -18.81 -6.60
CA ASN A 184 1.14 -19.13 -7.22
C ASN A 184 1.69 -17.89 -7.92
N PHE A 185 2.83 -17.38 -7.44
CA PHE A 185 3.47 -16.23 -8.05
C PHE A 185 4.32 -16.66 -9.26
N ASP A 186 3.92 -16.25 -10.45
CA ASP A 186 4.67 -16.49 -11.68
C ASP A 186 5.56 -15.28 -12.01
N SER A 187 5.31 -14.58 -13.10
CA SER A 187 6.27 -13.63 -13.67
C SER A 187 5.97 -12.19 -13.28
N ASN A 188 7.03 -11.42 -12.99
CA ASN A 188 6.95 -9.97 -12.76
C ASN A 188 5.97 -9.58 -11.63
N VAL A 189 6.08 -10.26 -10.49
CA VAL A 189 5.33 -9.93 -9.28
C VAL A 189 6.24 -9.12 -8.36
N ALA A 190 5.80 -7.91 -8.02
CA ALA A 190 6.51 -7.02 -7.11
C ALA A 190 5.70 -6.83 -5.82
N PHE A 191 6.33 -7.11 -4.69
CA PHE A 191 5.84 -6.76 -3.37
C PHE A 191 6.40 -5.40 -2.96
N HIS A 192 5.49 -4.50 -2.60
CA HIS A 192 5.81 -3.16 -2.12
C HIS A 192 5.36 -3.01 -0.68
N TRP A 193 6.26 -2.53 0.16
CA TRP A 193 5.92 -2.11 1.52
C TRP A 193 6.41 -0.69 1.80
N PRO A 194 5.61 0.15 2.45
CA PRO A 194 4.22 -0.07 2.89
C PRO A 194 3.22 -0.16 1.74
N ASP A 195 3.42 0.63 0.70
CA ASP A 195 2.57 0.67 -0.48
C ASP A 195 3.38 0.89 -1.77
N ASN A 196 2.70 0.92 -2.91
CA ASN A 196 3.31 1.03 -4.24
C ASN A 196 3.65 2.48 -4.67
N LYS A 197 3.21 3.49 -3.93
CA LYS A 197 3.53 4.92 -4.17
C LYS A 197 4.71 5.36 -3.32
N ILE A 198 4.78 4.86 -2.09
CA ILE A 198 5.81 5.09 -1.10
C ILE A 198 6.31 3.72 -0.63
N SER A 199 7.35 3.23 -1.32
CA SER A 199 7.87 1.88 -1.13
C SER A 199 9.28 1.96 -0.54
N PHE A 200 9.44 1.57 0.73
CA PHE A 200 10.76 1.37 1.34
C PHE A 200 11.35 0.03 0.95
N LEU A 201 10.49 -0.98 0.80
CA LEU A 201 10.84 -2.30 0.29
C LEU A 201 10.16 -2.49 -1.05
N ASN A 202 10.96 -2.70 -2.09
CA ASN A 202 10.51 -3.17 -3.39
C ASN A 202 11.14 -4.53 -3.66
N ALA A 203 10.35 -5.60 -3.58
CA ALA A 203 10.81 -6.97 -3.71
C ALA A 203 10.16 -7.68 -4.89
N ILE A 204 10.97 -8.11 -5.85
CA ILE A 204 10.52 -8.95 -6.96
C ILE A 204 10.47 -10.39 -6.44
N ILE A 205 9.27 -10.95 -6.38
CA ILE A 205 9.03 -12.30 -5.88
C ILE A 205 9.54 -13.31 -6.91
N ALA A 206 10.27 -14.33 -6.44
CA ALA A 206 10.74 -15.41 -7.29
C ALA A 206 9.57 -16.26 -7.81
N ARG A 207 9.73 -16.78 -9.03
CA ARG A 207 8.70 -17.62 -9.66
C ARG A 207 8.53 -18.93 -8.90
N GLY A 208 7.29 -19.39 -8.79
CA GLY A 208 6.93 -20.66 -8.16
C GLY A 208 6.80 -20.61 -6.64
N ASN A 209 6.90 -19.43 -6.03
CA ASN A 209 6.51 -19.27 -4.63
C ASN A 209 4.98 -19.34 -4.51
N GLU A 210 4.50 -20.00 -3.45
CA GLU A 210 3.07 -20.18 -3.13
C GLU A 210 2.71 -19.38 -1.86
N LEU A 211 1.51 -18.81 -1.86
CA LEU A 211 0.90 -18.16 -0.71
C LEU A 211 -0.52 -18.72 -0.52
N GLU A 212 -0.78 -19.24 0.67
CA GLU A 212 -2.07 -19.79 1.07
C GLU A 212 -2.86 -18.74 1.85
N VAL A 213 -4.10 -18.48 1.41
CA VAL A 213 -5.03 -17.55 2.04
C VAL A 213 -6.27 -18.32 2.45
N LYS A 214 -6.51 -18.37 3.77
CA LYS A 214 -7.71 -18.98 4.34
C LYS A 214 -8.44 -18.00 5.24
N SER A 215 -9.77 -17.98 5.16
CA SER A 215 -10.60 -17.19 6.07
C SER A 215 -11.95 -17.86 6.29
N ASP A 216 -12.52 -17.68 7.47
CA ASP A 216 -13.87 -18.12 7.80
C ASP A 216 -14.55 -17.01 8.63
N THR A 217 -15.61 -16.40 8.11
CA THR A 217 -16.31 -15.32 8.83
C THR A 217 -17.18 -15.82 9.97
N LYS A 218 -17.55 -17.11 9.98
CA LYS A 218 -18.37 -17.73 11.02
C LYS A 218 -17.56 -17.89 12.30
N THR A 219 -16.34 -18.40 12.18
CA THR A 219 -15.40 -18.51 13.30
C THR A 219 -14.59 -17.24 13.51
N ASP A 220 -14.64 -16.32 12.54
CA ASP A 220 -13.81 -15.13 12.46
C ASP A 220 -12.32 -15.55 12.55
N ASP A 221 -11.93 -16.50 11.70
CA ASP A 221 -10.58 -17.02 11.55
C ASP A 221 -9.95 -16.51 10.24
N PHE A 222 -8.65 -16.30 10.27
CA PHE A 222 -7.85 -15.91 9.11
C PHE A 222 -6.48 -16.57 9.21
N ILE A 223 -5.96 -17.04 8.08
CA ILE A 223 -4.62 -17.59 7.93
C ILE A 223 -4.02 -17.06 6.62
N LEU A 224 -2.79 -16.59 6.70
CA LEU A 224 -1.95 -16.27 5.55
C LEU A 224 -0.58 -16.92 5.74
N LYS A 225 -0.24 -17.85 4.85
CA LYS A 225 0.96 -18.66 5.02
C LYS A 225 1.73 -18.86 3.72
N GLY A 226 3.04 -18.68 3.77
CA GLY A 226 3.91 -18.93 2.62
C GLY A 226 5.28 -18.27 2.77
N ASP A 227 6.30 -18.89 2.18
CA ASP A 227 7.65 -18.35 2.13
C ASP A 227 7.92 -17.81 0.72
N LEU A 228 8.07 -16.50 0.62
CA LEU A 228 8.29 -15.79 -0.64
C LEU A 228 9.77 -15.47 -0.77
N ASN A 229 10.49 -16.27 -1.55
CA ASN A 229 11.85 -15.94 -1.97
C ASN A 229 11.84 -14.70 -2.86
N ILE A 230 12.83 -13.83 -2.66
CA ILE A 230 13.00 -12.59 -3.43
C ILE A 230 14.06 -12.83 -4.51
N ALA A 231 13.68 -12.70 -5.77
CA ALA A 231 14.57 -12.83 -6.92
C ALA A 231 15.42 -11.57 -7.17
N GLY A 232 14.94 -10.40 -6.72
CA GLY A 232 15.62 -9.12 -6.89
C GLY A 232 14.82 -7.99 -6.29
N GLY A 233 15.33 -6.77 -6.38
CA GLY A 233 14.67 -5.60 -5.80
C GLY A 233 15.63 -4.70 -5.03
N SER A 234 15.06 -3.86 -4.17
CA SER A 234 15.82 -2.86 -3.44
C SER A 234 15.13 -2.39 -2.16
N PHE A 235 15.96 -1.89 -1.24
CA PHE A 235 15.53 -0.95 -0.20
C PHE A 235 15.71 0.49 -0.66
N ASN A 236 14.76 1.35 -0.33
CA ASN A 236 14.90 2.79 -0.46
C ASN A 236 15.12 3.41 0.93
N TYR A 237 16.21 4.15 1.08
CA TYR A 237 16.62 4.78 2.33
C TYR A 237 17.21 6.17 2.04
N HIS A 238 16.59 7.24 2.54
CA HIS A 238 17.03 8.64 2.34
C HIS A 238 17.38 8.98 0.88
N ASN A 239 16.49 8.65 -0.06
CA ASN A 239 16.67 8.84 -1.51
C ASN A 239 17.88 8.10 -2.10
N LYS A 240 18.41 7.11 -1.40
CA LYS A 240 19.38 6.14 -1.89
C LYS A 240 18.71 4.78 -2.07
N GLN A 241 18.95 4.16 -3.21
CA GLN A 241 18.46 2.82 -3.51
C GLN A 241 19.55 1.78 -3.23
N PHE A 242 19.32 0.90 -2.26
CA PHE A 242 20.16 -0.24 -1.95
C PHE A 242 19.63 -1.47 -2.67
N VAL A 243 20.42 -2.07 -3.54
CA VAL A 243 19.99 -3.21 -4.37
C VAL A 243 20.26 -4.51 -3.63
N PHE A 244 19.28 -5.43 -3.63
CA PHE A 244 19.43 -6.71 -2.93
C PHE A 244 20.64 -7.53 -3.38
N ARG A 245 21.26 -8.18 -2.40
CA ARG A 245 22.37 -9.12 -2.56
C ARG A 245 22.08 -10.36 -1.71
N GLY A 246 22.51 -11.51 -2.21
CA GLY A 246 22.35 -12.78 -1.49
C GLY A 246 20.92 -13.30 -1.49
N VAL A 247 20.62 -14.15 -0.51
CA VAL A 247 19.31 -14.81 -0.36
C VAL A 247 18.43 -13.92 0.52
N SER A 248 17.31 -13.49 -0.05
CA SER A 248 16.33 -12.65 0.63
C SER A 248 14.95 -13.32 0.55
N TYR A 249 14.15 -13.23 1.61
CA TYR A 249 12.80 -13.79 1.64
C TYR A 249 11.86 -13.02 2.56
N ILE A 250 10.56 -13.22 2.36
CA ILE A 250 9.47 -12.79 3.23
C ILE A 250 8.71 -14.04 3.64
N SER A 251 8.62 -14.30 4.95
CA SER A 251 7.89 -15.45 5.49
C SER A 251 6.60 -14.96 6.13
N PHE A 252 5.48 -15.46 5.62
CA PHE A 252 4.15 -15.22 6.15
C PHE A 252 3.73 -16.41 7.00
N ASN A 253 3.33 -16.11 8.24
CA ASN A 253 2.66 -17.05 9.13
C ASN A 253 1.67 -16.27 9.98
N GLU A 254 0.74 -15.62 9.29
CA GLU A 254 -0.17 -14.64 9.87
C GLU A 254 -1.53 -15.27 10.16
N ASN A 255 -2.19 -14.71 11.15
CA ASN A 255 -3.56 -15.05 11.49
C ASN A 255 -4.29 -13.79 11.96
N LYS A 256 -5.56 -13.93 12.33
CA LYS A 256 -6.36 -12.81 12.84
C LYS A 256 -5.71 -12.03 14.00
N SER A 257 -4.98 -12.72 14.88
CA SER A 257 -4.39 -12.10 16.07
C SER A 257 -3.00 -11.53 15.83
N LYS A 258 -2.32 -11.94 14.75
CA LYS A 258 -0.96 -11.55 14.44
C LYS A 258 -0.79 -11.40 12.94
N PHE A 259 -0.47 -10.19 12.50
CA PHE A 259 -0.12 -9.88 11.13
C PHE A 259 1.20 -9.08 11.10
N ASP A 260 2.31 -9.79 11.10
CA ASP A 260 3.66 -9.21 11.13
C ASP A 260 4.67 -10.18 10.49
N PRO A 261 4.77 -10.18 9.15
CA PRO A 261 5.60 -11.14 8.42
C PRO A 261 7.08 -10.94 8.72
N TRP A 262 7.85 -12.02 8.68
CA TRP A 262 9.29 -11.97 8.88
C TRP A 262 10.00 -11.64 7.58
N VAL A 263 10.87 -10.63 7.58
CA VAL A 263 11.68 -10.27 6.42
C VAL A 263 13.15 -10.49 6.73
N LYS A 264 13.81 -11.21 5.82
CA LYS A 264 15.26 -11.32 5.79
C LYS A 264 15.77 -10.86 4.45
N ALA A 265 16.62 -9.84 4.44
CA ALA A 265 17.25 -9.38 3.20
C ALA A 265 18.53 -8.58 3.48
N GLU A 266 19.45 -8.65 2.53
CA GLU A 266 20.64 -7.80 2.50
C GLU A 266 20.66 -7.00 1.20
N ALA A 267 21.08 -5.75 1.27
CA ALA A 267 21.13 -4.84 0.13
C ALA A 267 22.37 -3.97 0.18
N THR A 268 22.89 -3.60 -0.99
CA THR A 268 24.15 -2.84 -1.09
C THR A 268 23.99 -1.56 -1.91
N ASN A 269 24.73 -0.52 -1.52
CA ASN A 269 24.90 0.70 -2.29
C ASN A 269 26.33 1.24 -2.12
N VAL A 270 26.83 1.96 -3.12
CA VAL A 270 28.12 2.66 -3.04
C VAL A 270 27.85 4.13 -2.71
N ILE A 271 28.33 4.55 -1.54
CA ILE A 271 28.17 5.92 -1.01
C ILE A 271 29.52 6.62 -1.07
N LYS A 272 29.55 7.90 -1.43
CA LYS A 272 30.79 8.69 -1.41
C LYS A 272 31.03 9.27 -0.02
N ASP A 273 32.26 9.14 0.45
CA ASP A 273 32.78 9.78 1.65
C ASP A 273 34.01 10.61 1.24
N GLY A 274 33.79 11.87 0.84
CA GLY A 274 34.83 12.70 0.22
C GLY A 274 35.31 12.10 -1.10
N ASN A 275 36.57 11.68 -1.16
CA ASN A 275 37.18 11.06 -2.35
C ASN A 275 37.11 9.52 -2.34
N GLU A 276 36.58 8.91 -1.27
CA GLU A 276 36.48 7.46 -1.15
C GLU A 276 35.08 6.94 -1.46
N ASN A 277 35.00 5.74 -2.04
CA ASN A 277 33.76 5.01 -2.26
C ASN A 277 33.59 3.97 -1.15
N LEU A 278 32.48 4.06 -0.44
CA LEU A 278 32.09 3.18 0.64
C LEU A 278 31.01 2.22 0.15
N LEU A 279 31.31 0.92 0.10
CA LEU A 279 30.28 -0.09 -0.12
C LEU A 279 29.52 -0.28 1.18
N VAL A 280 28.30 0.25 1.26
CA VAL A 280 27.42 0.11 2.41
C VAL A 280 26.47 -1.05 2.18
N THR A 281 26.38 -1.94 3.17
CA THR A 281 25.42 -3.04 3.23
C THR A 281 24.38 -2.71 4.29
N MET A 282 23.12 -2.84 3.91
CA MET A 282 21.95 -2.71 4.76
C MET A 282 21.30 -4.07 4.89
N SER A 283 21.03 -4.51 6.11
CA SER A 283 20.46 -5.83 6.38
C SER A 283 19.28 -5.72 7.33
N ILE A 284 18.24 -6.52 7.07
CA ILE A 284 17.10 -6.76 7.95
C ILE A 284 16.96 -8.26 8.18
N ASP A 285 16.68 -8.65 9.43
CA ASP A 285 16.33 -10.02 9.80
C ASP A 285 15.39 -9.93 11.00
N GLY A 286 14.09 -9.87 10.74
CA GLY A 286 13.12 -9.62 11.79
C GLY A 286 11.69 -9.42 11.30
N PRO A 287 10.74 -9.23 12.23
CA PRO A 287 9.39 -8.80 11.90
C PRO A 287 9.40 -7.48 11.12
N LEU A 288 8.58 -7.42 10.07
CA LEU A 288 8.47 -6.27 9.18
C LEU A 288 8.07 -5.00 9.93
N SER A 289 7.22 -5.13 10.95
CA SER A 289 6.76 -4.00 11.77
C SER A 289 7.87 -3.23 12.47
N LEU A 290 8.89 -3.95 12.99
CA LEU A 290 9.97 -3.31 13.72
C LEU A 290 10.91 -2.52 12.82
N TRP A 291 10.93 -2.86 11.52
CA TRP A 291 11.80 -2.25 10.51
C TRP A 291 13.23 -2.02 11.02
N ASN A 292 13.78 -3.03 11.71
CA ASN A 292 15.06 -2.95 12.40
C ASN A 292 16.22 -3.14 11.42
N LEU A 293 16.61 -2.06 10.74
CA LEU A 293 17.72 -2.05 9.79
C LEU A 293 19.06 -1.99 10.52
N SER A 294 19.99 -2.83 10.07
CA SER A 294 21.39 -2.81 10.47
C SER A 294 22.27 -2.37 9.29
N PHE A 295 23.38 -1.70 9.60
CA PHE A 295 24.29 -1.18 8.58
C PHE A 295 25.72 -1.63 8.82
N SER A 296 26.40 -1.97 7.73
CA SER A 296 27.83 -2.23 7.72
C SER A 296 28.44 -1.65 6.46
N SER A 297 29.76 -1.50 6.43
CA SER A 297 30.43 -0.97 5.24
C SER A 297 31.83 -1.53 5.02
N TYR A 298 32.30 -1.40 3.79
CA TYR A 298 33.69 -1.59 3.41
C TYR A 298 34.20 -0.38 2.62
N PRO A 299 35.28 0.32 3.06
CA PRO A 299 36.00 0.15 4.33
C PRO A 299 35.11 0.27 5.59
N VAL A 300 35.57 -0.27 6.73
CA VAL A 300 34.76 -0.34 7.96
C VAL A 300 34.46 1.06 8.50
N ARG A 301 33.19 1.30 8.83
CA ARG A 301 32.67 2.47 9.54
C ARG A 301 31.70 2.00 10.63
N THR A 302 31.51 2.84 11.64
CA THR A 302 30.47 2.63 12.65
C THR A 302 29.09 2.86 12.05
N GLU A 303 28.07 2.23 12.63
CA GLU A 303 26.70 2.41 12.16
C GLU A 303 26.23 3.88 12.24
N GLN A 304 26.65 4.64 13.25
CA GLN A 304 26.34 6.07 13.34
C GLN A 304 26.96 6.89 12.20
N GLU A 305 28.22 6.63 11.86
CA GLU A 305 28.91 7.27 10.74
C GLU A 305 28.22 6.97 9.40
N ILE A 306 27.80 5.72 9.19
CA ILE A 306 27.07 5.32 7.99
C ILE A 306 25.74 6.07 7.92
N LYS A 307 24.95 6.08 9.01
CA LYS A 307 23.67 6.79 9.06
C LYS A 307 23.85 8.29 8.76
N TYR A 308 24.88 8.92 9.32
CA TYR A 308 25.21 10.30 9.04
C TYR A 308 25.51 10.53 7.55
N LEU A 309 26.35 9.72 6.92
CA LEU A 309 26.67 9.82 5.49
C LEU A 309 25.44 9.65 4.59
N LEU A 310 24.51 8.79 5.00
CA LEU A 310 23.24 8.60 4.28
C LEU A 310 22.29 9.80 4.44
N THR A 311 22.42 10.59 5.51
CA THR A 311 21.64 11.82 5.75
C THR A 311 22.29 13.09 5.22
N SER A 312 23.63 13.18 5.15
CA SER A 312 24.34 14.43 4.86
C SER A 312 24.10 14.97 3.45
N SER A 313 23.75 14.10 2.49
CA SER A 313 23.33 14.54 1.15
C SER A 313 22.03 15.37 1.13
N ILE A 314 21.27 15.38 2.23
CA ILE A 314 20.02 16.14 2.38
C ILE A 314 20.29 17.53 2.99
N ILE A 315 21.33 17.67 3.81
CA ILE A 315 21.66 18.92 4.54
C ILE A 315 22.53 19.87 3.69
N GLY A 316 22.80 19.53 2.43
CA GLY A 316 23.59 20.37 1.51
C GLY A 316 25.10 20.38 1.80
N GLY A 317 25.59 19.41 2.58
CA GLY A 317 27.03 19.22 2.82
C GLY A 317 27.60 18.17 1.88
N ASP A 318 28.30 18.60 0.82
CA ASP A 318 29.01 17.73 -0.13
C ASP A 318 30.35 17.19 0.43
N HIS A 319 30.60 17.45 1.71
CA HIS A 319 31.83 17.18 2.41
C HIS A 319 31.59 15.98 3.35
N GLY A 320 32.04 14.80 2.94
CA GLY A 320 31.96 13.57 3.75
C GLY A 320 32.64 13.69 5.12
N LEU A 321 32.58 12.63 5.93
CA LEU A 321 33.14 12.58 7.28
C LEU A 321 34.65 12.91 7.31
N GLN A 322 35.37 12.65 6.21
CA GLN A 322 36.80 12.94 6.11
C GLN A 322 37.13 14.42 5.89
N SER A 323 36.19 15.20 5.37
CA SER A 323 36.39 16.65 5.14
C SER A 323 36.04 17.48 6.37
N ALA A 324 35.51 16.85 7.41
CA ALA A 324 35.04 17.50 8.61
C ALA A 324 35.84 16.96 9.80
N GLY A 325 36.54 17.85 10.53
CA GLY A 325 37.43 17.44 11.61
C GLY A 325 36.74 16.70 12.77
N THR A 326 37.50 16.42 13.83
CA THR A 326 37.11 15.65 15.03
C THR A 326 35.75 16.01 15.64
N ASN A 327 35.31 17.27 15.50
CA ASN A 327 34.05 17.76 16.07
C ASN A 327 32.79 17.23 15.35
N THR A 328 32.89 16.70 14.13
CA THR A 328 31.73 16.17 13.39
C THR A 328 31.42 14.70 13.66
N ALA A 329 32.42 13.90 14.03
CA ALA A 329 32.18 12.56 14.58
C ALA A 329 31.41 12.64 15.93
N GLU A 330 31.74 13.63 16.77
CA GLU A 330 31.00 13.94 18.00
C GLU A 330 29.58 14.47 17.70
N MET A 331 29.40 15.26 16.63
CA MET A 331 28.09 15.71 16.14
C MET A 331 27.24 14.56 15.57
N ALA A 332 27.85 13.60 14.87
CA ALA A 332 27.19 12.40 14.35
C ALA A 332 26.68 11.48 15.48
N LEU A 333 27.41 11.40 16.60
CA LEU A 333 26.98 10.70 17.81
C LEU A 333 25.79 11.38 18.50
N GLY A 334 25.70 12.72 18.42
CA GLY A 334 24.59 13.50 19.00
C GLY A 334 23.31 13.55 18.15
N LEU A 335 23.41 13.40 16.82
CA LEU A 335 22.28 13.46 15.90
C LEU A 335 21.55 12.12 15.73
N ALA A 336 22.17 11.00 16.09
CA ALA A 336 21.68 9.65 15.81
C ALA A 336 20.40 9.24 16.59
N SER A 337 20.06 9.92 17.68
CA SER A 337 18.89 9.57 18.51
C SER A 337 17.54 9.93 17.88
N ASP A 338 17.52 10.88 16.93
CA ASP A 338 16.29 11.36 16.28
C ASP A 338 16.04 10.73 14.89
N ILE A 339 17.00 9.97 14.34
CA ILE A 339 17.01 9.49 12.94
C ILE A 339 15.97 8.40 12.63
N LEU A 340 15.45 7.70 13.64
CA LEU A 340 14.46 6.62 13.43
C LEU A 340 13.10 7.13 12.93
N VAL A 341 12.74 8.37 13.24
CA VAL A 341 11.43 8.96 12.90
C VAL A 341 11.44 9.58 11.49
N ASP A 342 12.56 10.17 11.07
CA ASP A 342 12.71 10.80 9.75
C ASP A 342 12.70 9.78 8.58
N LEU A 343 13.01 8.50 8.88
CA LEU A 343 13.15 7.40 7.92
C LEU A 343 11.89 7.12 7.08
N ILE A 344 10.70 7.31 7.65
CA ILE A 344 9.42 6.96 7.01
C ILE A 344 8.75 8.21 6.42
N ILE A 345 9.04 9.39 6.96
CA ILE A 345 8.32 10.62 6.62
C ILE A 345 8.77 11.18 5.27
N GLN A 346 10.05 11.07 4.95
CA GLN A 346 10.61 11.75 3.79
C GLN A 346 10.00 11.29 2.44
N PRO A 347 9.80 10.00 2.14
CA PRO A 347 9.14 9.61 0.89
C PRO A 347 7.67 10.05 0.81
N ILE A 348 7.00 10.20 1.96
CA ILE A 348 5.67 10.80 2.05
C ILE A 348 5.72 12.27 1.67
N GLU A 349 6.67 13.01 2.22
CA GLU A 349 6.85 14.42 1.86
C GLU A 349 7.15 14.57 0.38
N ASP A 350 8.07 13.77 -0.18
CA ASP A 350 8.42 13.83 -1.59
C ASP A 350 7.22 13.51 -2.49
N TYR A 351 6.41 12.51 -2.13
CA TYR A 351 5.17 12.19 -2.85
C TYR A 351 4.17 13.34 -2.80
N ILE A 352 3.82 13.83 -1.62
CA ILE A 352 2.83 14.91 -1.46
C ILE A 352 3.34 16.20 -2.14
N ARG A 353 4.62 16.51 -2.00
CA ARG A 353 5.27 17.65 -2.66
C ARG A 353 5.15 17.53 -4.18
N SER A 354 5.36 16.33 -4.75
CA SER A 354 5.23 16.11 -6.19
C SER A 354 3.78 16.23 -6.70
N VAL A 355 2.81 15.69 -5.95
CA VAL A 355 1.38 15.70 -6.32
C VAL A 355 0.81 17.10 -6.23
N LEU A 356 1.09 17.80 -5.13
CA LEU A 356 0.61 19.17 -4.89
C LEU A 356 1.50 20.24 -5.55
N LYS A 357 2.63 19.83 -6.13
CA LYS A 357 3.66 20.71 -6.71
C LYS A 357 4.06 21.82 -5.73
N LEU A 358 4.39 21.42 -4.51
CA LEU A 358 4.89 22.32 -3.46
C LEU A 358 6.41 22.47 -3.64
N ASP A 359 6.96 23.60 -3.23
CA ASP A 359 8.41 23.81 -3.20
C ASP A 359 9.00 23.41 -1.84
N LEU A 360 8.18 23.46 -0.79
CA LEU A 360 8.51 23.01 0.56
C LEU A 360 7.37 22.15 1.11
N LEU A 361 7.74 21.00 1.64
CA LEU A 361 6.89 20.23 2.54
C LEU A 361 7.83 19.59 3.56
N SER A 362 7.50 19.77 4.84
CA SER A 362 8.18 19.15 5.96
C SER A 362 7.13 18.71 6.98
N ILE A 363 7.16 17.45 7.35
CA ILE A 363 6.32 16.78 8.32
C ILE A 363 7.29 16.28 9.38
N LYS A 364 7.12 16.71 10.62
CA LYS A 364 7.81 16.16 11.77
C LYS A 364 6.75 15.49 12.62
N THR A 365 6.84 14.19 12.83
CA THR A 365 5.78 13.49 13.55
C THR A 365 6.26 12.24 14.28
N ASP A 366 5.85 12.08 15.53
CA ASP A 366 5.97 10.81 16.25
C ASP A 366 4.84 9.82 15.88
N ILE A 367 3.89 10.20 14.99
CA ILE A 367 2.74 9.38 14.54
C ILE A 367 3.21 8.00 14.11
N LEU A 368 4.31 7.88 13.37
CA LEU A 368 4.75 6.60 12.81
C LEU A 368 5.44 5.71 13.85
N ARG A 369 6.16 6.29 14.82
CA ARG A 369 6.66 5.56 15.98
C ARG A 369 5.51 5.06 16.85
N ASN A 370 4.49 5.89 17.04
CA ASN A 370 3.28 5.54 17.76
C ASN A 370 2.44 4.52 16.97
N ALA A 371 2.40 4.62 15.63
CA ALA A 371 1.63 3.76 14.74
C ALA A 371 2.27 2.38 14.50
N ILE A 372 3.60 2.28 14.52
CA ILE A 372 4.29 0.99 14.58
C ILE A 372 4.09 0.35 15.97
N GLY A 373 4.01 1.17 17.02
CA GLY A 373 3.58 0.73 18.37
C GLY A 373 2.08 0.38 18.51
N ILE A 374 1.23 0.71 17.54
CA ILE A 374 -0.22 0.38 17.54
C ILE A 374 -0.46 -1.14 17.47
N LEU A 375 0.54 -1.92 17.04
CA LEU A 375 0.44 -3.38 17.00
C LEU A 375 0.33 -4.06 18.38
N GLY A 376 0.41 -3.30 19.50
CA GLY A 376 0.34 -3.88 20.85
C GLY A 376 -0.42 -3.10 21.93
N SER A 377 -1.01 -1.92 21.67
CA SER A 377 -1.74 -1.17 22.72
C SER A 377 -2.80 -0.21 22.15
N PRO A 378 -3.95 -0.03 22.84
CA PRO A 378 -4.99 0.90 22.40
C PRO A 378 -4.58 2.35 22.68
N THR A 379 -3.94 2.99 21.69
CA THR A 379 -3.61 4.41 21.75
C THR A 379 -4.82 5.27 21.37
N THR A 380 -5.11 6.32 22.15
CA THR A 380 -6.15 7.31 21.81
C THR A 380 -5.71 8.18 20.63
N PHE A 381 -6.66 8.71 19.84
CA PHE A 381 -6.38 9.63 18.71
C PHE A 381 -5.46 10.81 19.11
N ALA A 382 -5.58 11.27 20.35
CA ALA A 382 -4.72 12.29 20.95
C ALA A 382 -3.27 11.85 21.18
N GLY A 383 -3.02 10.57 21.46
CA GLY A 383 -1.67 10.03 21.55
C GLY A 383 -1.02 9.80 20.18
N VAL A 384 -1.81 9.53 19.14
CA VAL A 384 -1.30 9.34 17.78
C VAL A 384 -0.77 10.66 17.22
N LEU A 385 -1.55 11.74 17.31
CA LEU A 385 -1.18 13.05 16.75
C LEU A 385 -0.18 13.86 17.60
N ASP A 386 0.22 13.36 18.76
CA ASP A 386 1.17 14.06 19.62
C ASP A 386 2.50 14.33 18.89
N LYS A 387 3.11 15.49 19.17
CA LYS A 387 4.37 15.95 18.58
C LYS A 387 4.40 15.95 17.05
N THR A 388 3.24 16.20 16.42
CA THR A 388 3.13 16.33 14.97
C THR A 388 3.17 17.79 14.57
N SER A 389 4.05 18.17 13.65
CA SER A 389 4.04 19.48 13.01
C SER A 389 4.23 19.32 11.51
N VAL A 390 3.44 20.03 10.72
CA VAL A 390 3.52 20.05 9.26
C VAL A 390 3.78 21.48 8.82
N LYS A 391 4.68 21.66 7.85
CA LYS A 391 4.99 22.92 7.19
C LYS A 391 4.92 22.71 5.69
N VAL A 392 4.24 23.60 4.98
CA VAL A 392 4.09 23.62 3.53
C VAL A 392 4.52 24.97 2.99
N GLY A 393 5.04 25.01 1.76
CA GLY A 393 5.37 26.27 1.12
C GLY A 393 5.52 26.17 -0.39
N LYS A 394 5.33 27.31 -1.06
CA LYS A 394 5.34 27.41 -2.52
C LYS A 394 5.68 28.83 -2.98
N TYR A 395 6.48 28.92 -4.04
CA TYR A 395 6.67 30.13 -4.82
C TYR A 395 5.40 30.41 -5.63
N ILE A 396 4.76 31.54 -5.33
CA ILE A 396 3.57 31.98 -6.07
C ILE A 396 4.02 32.71 -7.35
N ILE A 397 5.11 33.46 -7.24
CA ILE A 397 5.82 34.15 -8.32
C ILE A 397 7.31 34.23 -7.95
N ASP A 398 8.15 34.65 -8.89
CA ASP A 398 9.57 34.89 -8.63
C ASP A 398 9.74 35.89 -7.48
N GLY A 399 10.46 35.47 -6.44
CA GLY A 399 10.74 36.30 -5.26
C GLY A 399 9.59 36.37 -4.24
N VAL A 400 8.48 35.65 -4.39
CA VAL A 400 7.43 35.57 -3.36
C VAL A 400 7.12 34.12 -3.00
N PHE A 401 7.45 33.77 -1.76
CA PHE A 401 7.27 32.44 -1.21
C PHE A 401 6.24 32.46 -0.07
N ALA A 402 5.13 31.75 -0.26
CA ALA A 402 4.12 31.58 0.77
C ALA A 402 4.39 30.29 1.55
N LYS A 403 4.30 30.36 2.87
CA LYS A 403 4.44 29.23 3.79
C LYS A 403 3.26 29.15 4.74
N ALA A 404 2.91 27.94 5.13
CA ALA A 404 1.90 27.68 6.15
C ALA A 404 2.29 26.42 6.92
N GLY A 405 1.71 26.24 8.09
CA GLY A 405 1.98 25.07 8.89
C GLY A 405 0.99 24.92 10.01
N PHE A 406 0.96 23.74 10.59
CA PHE A 406 0.13 23.43 11.74
C PHE A 406 0.83 22.42 12.62
N GLY A 407 0.49 22.38 13.90
CA GLY A 407 1.08 21.44 14.84
C GLY A 407 0.17 21.06 15.98
N PHE A 408 0.38 19.85 16.47
CA PHE A 408 -0.31 19.20 17.57
C PHE A 408 0.71 18.87 18.66
N LEU A 409 0.44 19.32 19.89
CA LEU A 409 1.26 19.05 21.06
C LEU A 409 0.36 18.66 22.23
N LYS A 410 0.64 17.53 22.89
CA LYS A 410 -0.02 17.17 24.15
C LYS A 410 0.58 18.00 25.28
N GLU A 411 -0.25 18.61 26.10
CA GLU A 411 0.22 19.28 27.31
C GLU A 411 0.51 18.24 28.41
N ASP A 412 1.75 18.22 28.92
CA ASP A 412 2.25 17.32 29.98
C ASP A 412 1.57 17.48 31.36
N LEU A 413 0.50 18.26 31.45
CA LEU A 413 -0.18 18.53 32.71
C LEU A 413 -1.18 17.42 33.02
N THR A 414 -0.65 16.33 33.60
CA THR A 414 -1.30 15.17 34.26
C THR A 414 -1.67 13.95 33.38
N PRO A 415 -1.57 12.71 33.92
CA PRO A 415 -1.83 11.46 33.20
C PRO A 415 -3.28 11.26 32.70
N PHE A 416 -4.15 12.25 32.88
CA PHE A 416 -5.55 12.24 32.46
C PHE A 416 -5.93 13.38 31.49
N SER A 417 -4.98 14.20 31.02
CA SER A 417 -5.26 15.23 30.02
C SER A 417 -5.44 14.60 28.62
N GLN A 418 -6.64 14.74 28.05
CA GLN A 418 -6.97 14.35 26.66
C GLN A 418 -6.81 15.53 25.67
N ASN A 419 -6.28 16.67 26.13
CA ASN A 419 -6.30 17.90 25.37
C ASN A 419 -5.07 17.98 24.45
N LEU A 420 -5.31 17.88 23.15
CA LEU A 420 -4.35 18.22 22.09
C LEU A 420 -4.32 19.75 21.93
N ASN A 421 -3.15 20.36 22.09
CA ASN A 421 -2.95 21.75 21.72
C ASN A 421 -2.70 21.84 20.21
N PHE A 422 -3.58 22.55 19.51
CA PHE A 422 -3.48 22.80 18.09
C PHE A 422 -2.96 24.20 17.82
N SER A 423 -1.99 24.29 16.91
CA SER A 423 -1.39 25.54 16.46
C SER A 423 -1.39 25.59 14.93
N ILE A 424 -1.55 26.79 14.38
CA ILE A 424 -1.40 27.08 12.96
C ILE A 424 -0.42 28.23 12.80
N ASN A 425 0.38 28.21 11.75
CA ASN A 425 1.15 29.34 11.31
C ASN A 425 0.99 29.60 9.81
N PHE A 426 1.13 30.87 9.43
CA PHE A 426 1.15 31.33 8.05
C PHE A 426 2.32 32.29 7.91
N GLY A 427 2.97 32.28 6.76
CA GLY A 427 4.03 33.22 6.49
C GLY A 427 4.17 33.56 5.02
N LEU A 428 4.81 34.68 4.78
CA LEU A 428 5.08 35.19 3.45
C LEU A 428 6.49 35.77 3.44
N GLU A 429 7.33 35.20 2.58
CA GLU A 429 8.68 35.67 2.31
C GLU A 429 8.67 36.40 0.97
N LEU A 430 9.23 37.60 0.97
CA LEU A 430 9.40 38.42 -0.22
C LEU A 430 10.89 38.73 -0.38
N ASP A 431 11.49 38.15 -1.40
CA ASP A 431 12.87 38.36 -1.79
C ASP A 431 12.95 39.31 -2.99
N SER A 432 13.48 40.50 -2.76
CA SER A 432 13.80 41.47 -3.80
C SER A 432 15.32 41.74 -3.85
N PRO A 433 15.83 42.33 -4.95
CA PRO A 433 17.24 42.72 -5.04
C PRO A 433 17.73 43.66 -3.93
N PHE A 434 16.83 44.40 -3.28
CA PHE A 434 17.16 45.46 -2.33
C PHE A 434 16.88 45.08 -0.88
N PHE A 435 15.88 44.24 -0.65
CA PHE A 435 15.42 43.87 0.68
C PHE A 435 14.76 42.49 0.67
N PHE A 436 14.84 41.82 1.80
CA PHE A 436 14.12 40.59 2.11
C PHE A 436 13.15 40.86 3.25
N VAL A 437 11.88 40.50 3.07
CA VAL A 437 10.84 40.57 4.11
C VAL A 437 10.39 39.16 4.44
N ASP A 438 10.32 38.82 5.72
CA ASP A 438 9.70 37.60 6.22
C ASP A 438 8.58 37.97 7.20
N TYR A 439 7.35 37.67 6.81
CA TYR A 439 6.17 37.80 7.64
C TYR A 439 5.75 36.44 8.17
N ILE A 440 5.47 36.35 9.46
CA ILE A 440 4.93 35.14 10.12
C ILE A 440 3.77 35.54 11.03
N PHE A 441 2.67 34.83 10.90
CA PHE A 441 1.51 34.84 11.76
C PHE A 441 1.40 33.47 12.43
N ASP A 442 1.24 33.45 13.74
CA ASP A 442 1.05 32.22 14.52
C ASP A 442 -0.25 32.31 15.31
N TYR A 443 -0.98 31.20 15.39
CA TYR A 443 -2.17 31.08 16.22
C TYR A 443 -2.20 29.76 17.00
N ASN A 444 -2.30 29.85 18.33
CA ASN A 444 -2.43 28.72 19.24
C ASN A 444 -3.84 28.72 19.86
N PHE A 445 -4.63 27.68 19.58
CA PHE A 445 -6.05 27.61 19.92
C PHE A 445 -6.32 27.37 21.42
N MET A 446 -5.34 26.88 22.19
CA MET A 446 -5.53 26.52 23.61
C MET A 446 -4.92 27.53 24.60
N LYS A 447 -4.10 28.47 24.11
CA LYS A 447 -3.51 29.53 24.95
C LYS A 447 -4.55 30.61 25.25
N HIS A 448 -5.23 30.46 26.39
CA HIS A 448 -6.26 31.39 26.84
C HIS A 448 -5.69 32.82 26.95
N GLY A 449 -6.20 33.73 26.10
CA GLY A 449 -5.94 35.17 26.13
C GLY A 449 -4.79 35.71 25.27
N HIS A 450 -3.87 34.89 24.77
CA HIS A 450 -2.69 35.33 23.98
C HIS A 450 -2.27 34.32 22.90
N GLY A 451 -3.25 33.75 22.20
CA GLY A 451 -3.01 32.74 21.16
C GLY A 451 -2.42 33.30 19.87
N ILE A 452 -2.47 34.62 19.63
CA ILE A 452 -2.03 35.24 18.37
C ILE A 452 -0.59 35.78 18.50
N GLY A 453 0.30 35.34 17.61
CA GLY A 453 1.64 35.87 17.39
C GLY A 453 1.76 36.50 16.00
N ASN A 454 2.49 37.60 15.88
CA ASN A 454 2.85 38.21 14.61
C ASN A 454 4.33 38.62 14.67
N GLN A 455 5.09 38.26 13.63
CA GLN A 455 6.48 38.64 13.47
C GLN A 455 6.72 39.14 12.05
N ILE A 456 7.40 40.28 11.94
CA ILE A 456 7.86 40.83 10.67
C ILE A 456 9.35 41.07 10.77
N SER A 457 10.13 40.43 9.91
CA SER A 457 11.57 40.59 9.81
C SER A 457 11.90 41.25 8.47
N ILE A 458 12.70 42.31 8.49
CA ILE A 458 13.10 43.04 7.28
C ILE A 458 14.62 43.14 7.26
N PHE A 459 15.23 42.68 6.17
CA PHE A 459 16.67 42.66 5.97
C PHE A 459 17.01 43.43 4.69
N TRP A 460 17.95 44.37 4.78
CA TRP A 460 18.40 45.14 3.63
C TRP A 460 19.60 44.45 2.97
N LYS A 461 19.56 44.29 1.64
CA LYS A 461 20.65 43.69 0.86
C LYS A 461 21.50 44.79 0.26
N PHE A 462 22.45 45.33 1.03
CA PHE A 462 23.43 46.28 0.51
C PHE A 462 24.56 45.52 -0.18
N LYS A 463 24.75 45.74 -1.49
CA LYS A 463 26.02 45.45 -2.17
C LYS A 463 26.83 46.74 -2.20
N TYR A 464 28.02 46.70 -1.60
CA TYR A 464 29.04 47.73 -1.80
C TYR A 464 29.78 47.51 -3.12
#